data_AF-A0A7S3QIY3-F1
#
_entry.id   AF-A0A7S3QIY3-F1
#
_cell.length_a   1.000
_cell.length_b   1.000
_cell.length_c   1.000
_cell.angle_alpha   90.00
_cell.angle_beta   90.00
_cell.angle_gamma   90.00
#
_symmetry.space_group_name_H-M   'P 1'
#
loop_
_entity.id
_entity.type
_entity.pdbx_description
1 polymer ?
#
loop_
_entity_poly.entity_id
_entity_poly.type
_entity_poly.pdbx_seq_one_letter_code
_entity_poly.pdbx_strand_id
1 'polypeptide(L)'
;MHPPLDRPHPMCQSQIDALRTCHATTSKLKFWACNEVKFQMDACFKEEKQELLKQMNSDFEEKREREDVALREAMGKTQTFEEFLKTDKTYLKDLKDMKDNPSETARKYKQTANS
;
A
#
# COMPACT_ATOMS: atom_id res chain seq x y z
N MET A 1 -7.86 6.59 -29.81
CA MET A 1 -9.22 6.57 -29.24
C MET A 1 -9.10 6.62 -27.72
N HIS A 2 -9.87 7.48 -27.05
CA HIS A 2 -9.91 7.59 -25.58
C HIS A 2 -10.96 6.61 -25.00
N PRO A 3 -10.85 6.21 -23.72
CA PRO A 3 -11.93 5.49 -23.01
C PRO A 3 -13.25 6.27 -23.06
N PRO A 4 -14.41 5.64 -22.80
CA PRO A 4 -15.70 6.33 -22.82
C PRO A 4 -15.72 7.52 -21.85
N LEU A 5 -16.07 8.71 -22.38
CA LEU A 5 -16.13 10.00 -21.67
C LEU A 5 -17.53 10.27 -21.09
N ASP A 6 -18.33 9.23 -20.93
CA ASP A 6 -19.75 9.34 -20.54
C ASP A 6 -19.93 9.60 -19.05
N ARG A 7 -18.86 9.40 -18.27
CA ARG A 7 -18.79 9.71 -16.83
C ARG A 7 -18.43 11.19 -16.64
N PRO A 8 -18.98 11.87 -15.62
CA PRO A 8 -18.66 13.26 -15.35
C PRO A 8 -17.18 13.40 -14.92
N HIS A 9 -16.51 14.40 -15.47
CA HIS A 9 -15.12 14.75 -15.17
C HIS A 9 -15.06 16.20 -14.67
N PRO A 10 -15.32 16.46 -13.37
CA PRO A 10 -15.46 17.82 -12.85
C PRO A 10 -14.24 18.72 -13.09
N MET A 11 -13.03 18.13 -13.16
CA MET A 11 -11.80 18.88 -13.44
C MET A 11 -11.53 19.03 -14.93
N CYS A 12 -11.95 18.06 -15.74
CA CYS A 12 -11.53 17.92 -17.14
C CYS A 12 -12.65 18.13 -18.17
N GLN A 13 -13.83 18.61 -17.74
CA GLN A 13 -14.99 18.78 -18.60
C GLN A 13 -14.72 19.74 -19.77
N SER A 14 -13.95 20.80 -19.54
CA SER A 14 -13.63 21.79 -20.59
C SER A 14 -12.76 21.20 -21.71
N GLN A 15 -11.82 20.32 -21.39
CA GLN A 15 -10.98 19.63 -22.38
C GLN A 15 -11.77 18.60 -23.18
N ILE A 16 -12.73 17.92 -22.53
CA ILE A 16 -13.68 17.03 -23.21
C ILE A 16 -14.52 17.81 -24.23
N ASP A 17 -15.06 18.96 -23.82
CA ASP A 17 -15.90 19.78 -24.69
C ASP A 17 -15.09 20.40 -25.84
N ALA A 18 -13.83 20.76 -25.60
CA ALA A 18 -12.91 21.16 -26.66
C ALA A 18 -12.66 20.02 -27.67
N LEU A 19 -12.47 18.79 -27.22
CA LEU A 19 -12.28 17.64 -28.11
C LEU A 19 -13.54 17.34 -28.93
N ARG A 20 -14.73 17.39 -28.29
CA ARG A 20 -16.03 17.25 -28.96
C ARG A 20 -16.21 18.33 -30.03
N THR A 21 -15.86 19.57 -29.71
CA THR A 21 -15.91 20.70 -30.66
C THR A 21 -14.94 20.48 -31.82
N CYS A 22 -13.72 20.00 -31.55
CA CYS A 22 -12.74 19.71 -32.60
C CYS A 22 -13.24 18.62 -33.56
N HIS A 23 -13.82 17.54 -33.03
CA HIS A 23 -14.41 16.47 -33.85
C HIS A 23 -15.67 16.91 -34.61
N ALA A 24 -16.45 17.84 -34.08
CA ALA A 24 -17.65 18.38 -34.74
C ALA A 24 -17.31 19.34 -35.89
N THR A 25 -16.23 20.11 -35.75
CA THR A 25 -15.82 21.16 -36.71
C THR A 25 -14.81 20.68 -37.74
N THR A 26 -14.03 19.64 -37.42
CA THR A 26 -12.95 19.16 -38.27
C THR A 26 -13.40 18.00 -39.16
N SER A 27 -13.07 18.07 -40.44
CA SER A 27 -13.32 16.98 -41.39
C SER A 27 -12.65 15.67 -40.94
N LYS A 28 -13.35 14.54 -41.11
CA LYS A 28 -12.84 13.19 -40.85
C LYS A 28 -11.55 12.85 -41.62
N LEU A 29 -11.23 13.59 -42.68
CA LEU A 29 -10.00 13.44 -43.45
C LEU A 29 -8.76 14.03 -42.75
N LYS A 30 -8.93 14.86 -41.71
CA LYS A 30 -7.85 15.50 -40.95
C LYS A 30 -7.73 14.89 -39.54
N PHE A 31 -7.45 13.59 -39.49
CA PHE A 31 -7.43 12.84 -38.23
C PHE A 31 -6.42 13.34 -37.19
N TRP A 32 -5.33 14.00 -37.62
CA TRP A 32 -4.29 14.54 -36.74
C TRP A 32 -4.59 15.93 -36.17
N ALA A 33 -5.57 16.64 -36.73
CA ALA A 33 -5.81 18.05 -36.38
C ALA A 33 -6.28 18.27 -34.94
N CYS A 34 -6.85 17.24 -34.31
CA CYS A 34 -7.31 17.28 -32.91
C CYS A 34 -6.30 16.67 -31.93
N ASN A 35 -5.07 16.33 -32.36
CA ASN A 35 -4.08 15.68 -31.50
C ASN A 35 -3.65 16.56 -30.33
N GLU A 36 -3.53 17.88 -30.54
CA GLU A 36 -3.15 18.82 -29.49
C GLU A 36 -4.21 18.88 -28.38
N VAL A 37 -5.47 19.05 -28.78
CA VAL A 37 -6.61 19.05 -27.85
C VAL A 37 -6.71 17.72 -27.10
N LYS A 38 -6.47 16.61 -27.82
CA LYS A 38 -6.40 15.28 -27.21
C LYS A 38 -5.27 15.18 -26.18
N PHE A 39 -4.09 15.69 -26.46
CA PHE A 39 -2.94 15.64 -25.55
C PHE A 39 -3.23 16.41 -24.26
N GLN A 40 -3.83 17.59 -24.37
CA GLN A 40 -4.24 18.39 -23.21
C GLN A 40 -5.31 17.69 -22.37
N MET A 41 -6.28 17.04 -23.01
CA MET A 41 -7.29 16.24 -22.33
C MET A 41 -6.67 15.05 -21.59
N ASP A 42 -5.77 14.30 -22.24
CA ASP A 42 -5.10 13.15 -21.62
C ASP A 42 -4.24 13.57 -20.41
N ALA A 43 -3.59 14.74 -20.48
CA ALA A 43 -2.85 15.32 -19.36
C ALA A 43 -3.78 15.63 -18.17
N CYS A 44 -4.92 16.27 -18.42
CA CYS A 44 -5.91 16.55 -17.38
C CYS A 44 -6.43 15.27 -16.70
N PHE A 45 -6.76 14.23 -17.47
CA PHE A 45 -7.22 12.96 -16.88
C PHE A 45 -6.16 12.27 -16.04
N LYS A 46 -4.89 12.44 -16.39
CA LYS A 46 -3.79 11.90 -15.58
C LYS A 46 -3.76 12.57 -14.21
N GLU A 47 -3.93 13.90 -14.17
CA GLU A 47 -3.97 14.68 -12.92
C GLU A 47 -5.22 14.34 -12.09
N GLU A 48 -6.41 14.34 -12.70
CA GLU A 48 -7.66 14.01 -12.02
C GLU A 48 -7.62 12.59 -11.45
N LYS A 49 -7.07 11.62 -12.19
CA LYS A 49 -6.87 10.25 -11.71
C LYS A 49 -5.89 10.20 -10.54
N GLN A 50 -4.80 10.95 -10.61
CA GLN A 50 -3.82 10.98 -9.52
C GLN A 50 -4.43 11.55 -8.24
N GLU A 51 -5.23 12.60 -8.36
CA GLU A 51 -5.90 13.21 -7.21
C GLU A 51 -6.97 12.29 -6.60
N LEU A 52 -7.78 11.64 -7.45
CA LEU A 52 -8.73 10.62 -7.01
C LEU A 52 -8.02 9.46 -6.28
N LEU A 53 -6.91 8.98 -6.81
CA LEU A 53 -6.13 7.89 -6.18
C LEU A 53 -5.54 8.33 -4.83
N LYS A 54 -5.07 9.57 -4.70
CA LYS A 54 -4.61 10.09 -3.40
C LYS A 54 -5.73 10.13 -2.38
N GLN A 55 -6.90 10.61 -2.77
CA GLN A 55 -8.07 10.66 -1.89
C GLN A 55 -8.57 9.27 -1.50
N MET A 56 -8.58 8.33 -2.44
CA MET A 56 -8.99 6.94 -2.14
C MET A 56 -7.98 6.22 -1.23
N ASN A 57 -6.70 6.54 -1.36
CA ASN A 57 -5.62 5.91 -0.61
C ASN A 57 -5.24 6.68 0.68
N SER A 58 -5.94 7.77 1.02
CA SER A 58 -5.63 8.55 2.24
C SER A 58 -5.70 7.69 3.50
N ASP A 59 -6.66 6.76 3.52
CA ASP A 59 -6.95 5.93 4.68
C ASP A 59 -6.36 4.51 4.54
N PHE A 60 -5.47 4.29 3.56
CA PHE A 60 -4.95 2.96 3.27
C PHE A 60 -4.12 2.41 4.44
N GLU A 61 -3.22 3.22 4.99
CA GLU A 61 -2.41 2.81 6.15
C GLU A 61 -3.28 2.60 7.39
N GLU A 62 -4.29 3.45 7.63
CA GLU A 62 -5.20 3.28 8.77
C GLU A 62 -6.02 1.99 8.65
N LYS A 63 -6.54 1.67 7.45
CA LYS A 63 -7.28 0.42 7.20
C LYS A 63 -6.37 -0.79 7.41
N ARG A 64 -5.14 -0.72 6.91
CA ARG A 64 -4.14 -1.78 7.06
C ARG A 64 -3.76 -2.00 8.53
N GLU A 65 -3.52 -0.94 9.29
CA GLU A 65 -3.25 -1.04 10.73
C GLU A 65 -4.43 -1.64 11.48
N ARG A 66 -5.66 -1.25 11.14
CA ARG A 66 -6.88 -1.80 11.73
C ARG A 66 -7.04 -3.29 11.44
N GLU A 67 -6.76 -3.71 10.20
CA GLU A 67 -6.75 -5.13 9.82
C GLU A 67 -5.68 -5.92 10.56
N ASP A 68 -4.47 -5.37 10.70
CA ASP A 68 -3.36 -5.99 11.44
C ASP A 68 -3.70 -6.13 12.94
N VAL A 69 -4.30 -5.12 13.56
CA VAL A 69 -4.78 -5.17 14.95
C VAL A 69 -5.85 -6.25 15.10
N ALA A 70 -6.87 -6.26 14.24
CA ALA A 70 -7.94 -7.25 14.28
C ALA A 70 -7.41 -8.67 14.10
N LEU A 71 -6.43 -8.86 13.21
CA LEU A 71 -5.77 -10.16 13.02
C LEU A 71 -5.00 -10.59 14.27
N ARG A 72 -4.24 -9.68 14.90
CA ARG A 72 -3.50 -9.97 16.14
C ARG A 72 -4.41 -10.36 17.29
N GLU A 73 -5.54 -9.67 17.44
CA GLU A 73 -6.57 -9.97 18.42
C GLU A 73 -7.21 -11.35 18.15
N ALA A 74 -7.60 -11.62 16.89
CA ALA A 74 -8.17 -12.91 16.49
C ALA A 74 -7.20 -14.08 16.69
N MET A 75 -5.89 -13.86 16.49
CA MET A 75 -4.86 -14.87 16.73
C MET A 75 -4.50 -15.05 18.21
N GLY A 76 -5.09 -14.28 19.14
CA GLY A 76 -4.79 -14.36 20.57
C GLY A 76 -3.37 -13.93 20.94
N LYS A 77 -2.64 -13.29 20.02
CA LYS A 77 -1.28 -12.78 20.24
C LYS A 77 -1.36 -11.35 20.79
N THR A 78 -1.86 -11.25 22.01
CA THR A 78 -2.02 -9.96 22.72
C THR A 78 -0.68 -9.39 23.21
N GLN A 79 0.35 -10.24 23.33
CA GLN A 79 1.68 -9.86 23.82
C GLN A 79 2.69 -9.93 22.67
N THR A 80 3.62 -8.98 22.64
CA THR A 80 4.80 -9.07 21.77
C THR A 80 5.67 -10.25 22.19
N PHE A 81 6.50 -10.75 21.26
CA PHE A 81 7.46 -11.81 21.57
C PHE A 81 8.38 -11.44 22.74
N GLU A 82 8.78 -10.17 22.83
CA GLU A 82 9.63 -9.69 23.93
C GLU A 82 8.90 -9.66 25.28
N GLU A 83 7.63 -9.26 25.32
CA GLU A 83 6.80 -9.34 26.52
C GLU A 83 6.57 -10.79 26.97
N PHE A 84 6.36 -11.69 26.01
CA PHE A 84 6.28 -13.12 26.28
C PHE A 84 7.59 -13.63 26.91
N LEU A 85 8.75 -13.31 26.34
CA LEU A 85 10.05 -13.72 26.89
C LEU A 85 10.29 -13.21 28.32
N LYS A 86 9.85 -11.99 28.65
CA LYS A 86 9.98 -11.42 30.01
C LYS A 86 9.13 -12.15 31.05
N THR A 87 8.06 -12.82 30.64
CA THR A 87 7.17 -13.56 31.54
C THR A 87 7.44 -15.07 31.51
N ASP A 88 8.10 -15.58 30.47
CA ASP A 88 8.40 -16.98 30.31
C ASP A 88 9.43 -17.48 31.34
N LYS A 89 9.00 -18.40 32.19
CA LYS A 89 9.82 -18.94 33.28
C LYS A 89 11.03 -19.72 32.78
N THR A 90 10.93 -20.35 31.61
CA THR A 90 12.03 -21.15 31.04
C THR A 90 13.12 -20.24 30.51
N TYR A 91 12.75 -19.19 29.78
CA TYR A 91 13.67 -18.18 29.29
C TYR A 91 14.40 -17.44 30.43
N LEU A 92 13.66 -17.03 31.47
CA LEU A 92 14.26 -16.37 32.64
C LEU A 92 15.24 -17.28 33.39
N LYS A 93 14.93 -18.58 33.46
CA LYS A 93 15.82 -19.57 34.07
C LYS A 93 17.10 -19.73 33.25
N ASP A 94 16.98 -19.87 31.93
CA ASP A 94 18.13 -20.00 31.03
C ASP A 94 19.03 -18.76 31.06
N LEU A 95 18.45 -17.56 31.11
CA LEU A 95 19.19 -16.32 31.31
C LEU A 95 19.97 -16.30 32.63
N LYS A 96 19.34 -16.78 33.71
CA LYS A 96 20.00 -16.90 35.01
C LYS A 96 21.14 -17.91 34.97
N ASP A 97 20.92 -19.08 34.38
CA ASP A 97 21.92 -20.14 34.27
C ASP A 97 23.11 -19.71 33.38
N MET A 98 22.87 -18.91 32.33
CA MET A 98 23.93 -18.29 31.54
C MET A 98 24.76 -17.28 32.34
N LYS A 99 24.12 -16.53 33.24
CA LYS A 99 24.80 -15.53 34.08
C LYS A 99 25.61 -16.18 35.20
N ASP A 100 25.03 -17.18 35.85
CA ASP A 100 25.61 -17.83 37.01
C ASP A 100 26.65 -18.90 36.60
N ASN A 101 26.44 -19.60 35.48
CA ASN A 101 27.30 -20.69 34.99
C ASN A 101 27.52 -20.64 33.46
N PRO A 102 28.22 -19.62 32.94
CA PRO A 102 28.34 -19.39 31.50
C PRO A 102 29.03 -20.53 30.73
N SER A 103 30.03 -21.19 31.32
CA SER A 103 30.81 -22.26 30.66
C SER A 103 30.01 -23.57 30.53
N GLU A 104 29.21 -23.89 31.53
CA GLU A 104 28.37 -25.10 31.57
C GLU A 104 27.16 -24.96 30.64
N THR A 105 26.51 -23.79 30.68
CA THR A 105 25.37 -23.48 29.82
C THR A 105 25.78 -23.47 28.34
N ALA A 106 26.96 -22.92 28.02
CA ALA A 106 27.52 -22.95 26.65
C ALA A 106 27.83 -24.38 26.14
N ARG A 107 28.26 -25.31 27.03
CA ARG A 107 28.45 -26.73 26.65
C ARG A 107 27.13 -27.42 26.36
N LYS A 108 26.10 -27.15 27.16
CA LYS A 108 24.77 -27.76 27.03
C LYS A 108 24.10 -27.38 25.69
N TYR A 109 24.12 -26.10 25.33
CA TYR A 109 23.61 -25.62 24.04
C TYR A 109 24.41 -26.16 22.83
N LYS A 110 25.73 -26.33 22.98
CA LYS A 110 26.57 -26.99 21.95
C LYS A 110 26.27 -28.47 21.75
N GLN A 111 25.84 -29.19 22.79
CA GLN A 111 25.47 -30.59 22.69
C GLN A 111 24.10 -30.77 22.02
N THR A 112 23.11 -29.93 22.36
CA THR A 112 21.76 -29.99 21.76
C THR A 112 21.74 -29.57 20.29
N ALA A 113 22.66 -28.71 19.83
CA ALA A 113 22.76 -28.31 18.43
C ALA A 113 23.41 -29.36 17.50
N ASN A 114 24.03 -30.40 18.07
CA ASN A 114 24.70 -31.48 17.35
C ASN A 114 24.00 -32.84 17.52
N SER A 115 22.78 -32.85 18.06
CA SER A 115 21.93 -34.05 18.21
C SER A 115 20.79 -34.05 17.21
#